data_AF-A0A7S4CJE9-F1
#
_entry.id   AF-A0A7S4CJE9-F1
#
_cell.length_a   1.000
_cell.length_b   1.000
_cell.length_c   1.000
_cell.angle_alpha   90.00
_cell.angle_beta   90.00
_cell.angle_gamma   90.00
#
_symmetry.space_group_name_H-M   'P 1'
#
loop_
_entity.id
_entity.type
_entity.pdbx_description
1 polymer ?
#
loop_
_entity_poly.entity_id
_entity_poly.type
_entity_poly.pdbx_seq_one_letter_code
_entity_poly.pdbx_strand_id
1 'polypeptide(L)'
;KAVMIINNVGGDAIIMGKGDDTNIGVPSYMISREDGQKLKSMLLKNPKAAATFPHESFDPRSHKSKENLSDFSSRGPTRDFRIKPEVVAPGEYIMSAKSDGNTNTHNCALEDQMGTSMATPFVASVGVQLQQYFRDG
;
A
#
# COMPACT_ATOMS: atom_id res chain seq x y z
N LYS A 1 25.49 -6.27 1.09
CA LYS A 1 25.33 -4.97 1.80
C LYS A 1 23.92 -4.49 1.50
N ALA A 2 23.15 -4.08 2.50
CA ALA A 2 21.77 -3.62 2.34
C ALA A 2 21.64 -2.23 2.98
N VAL A 3 20.72 -1.41 2.48
CA VAL A 3 20.44 -0.08 3.03
C VAL A 3 19.05 -0.09 3.66
N MET A 4 18.96 0.33 4.92
CA MET A 4 17.68 0.52 5.59
C MET A 4 17.42 2.00 5.76
N ILE A 5 16.26 2.46 5.29
CA ILE A 5 15.82 3.84 5.39
C ILE A 5 14.72 3.90 6.46
N ILE A 6 14.94 4.71 7.49
CA ILE A 6 13.96 4.90 8.57
C ILE A 6 13.06 6.07 8.19
N ASN A 7 11.74 5.86 8.25
CA ASN A 7 10.80 6.95 8.01
C ASN A 7 10.99 8.08 9.05
N ASN A 8 10.95 9.32 8.58
CA ASN A 8 11.14 10.51 9.41
C ASN A 8 9.86 10.93 10.15
N VAL A 9 8.68 10.54 9.64
CA VAL A 9 7.39 10.78 10.29
C VAL A 9 6.90 9.52 11.01
N GLY A 10 6.04 9.72 12.03
CA GLY A 10 5.33 8.60 12.66
C GLY A 10 4.24 8.05 11.73
N GLY A 11 3.91 6.77 11.90
CA GLY A 11 2.99 6.05 11.02
C GLY A 11 3.69 4.98 10.19
N ASP A 12 2.92 4.42 9.25
CA ASP A 12 3.33 3.25 8.48
C ASP A 12 4.55 3.57 7.60
N ALA A 13 5.36 2.55 7.30
CA ALA A 13 6.49 2.73 6.40
C ALA A 13 5.98 3.14 5.01
N ILE A 14 6.66 4.11 4.38
CA ILE A 14 6.41 4.44 2.98
C ILE A 14 7.06 3.34 2.15
N ILE A 15 6.34 2.77 1.19
CA ILE A 15 6.96 1.81 0.26
C ILE A 15 7.60 2.62 -0.86
N MET A 16 8.92 2.78 -0.77
CA MET A 16 9.74 3.20 -1.90
C MET A 16 9.87 2.00 -2.83
N GLY A 17 9.77 2.22 -4.14
CA GLY A 17 9.59 1.21 -5.19
C GLY A 17 10.24 -0.16 -4.95
N LYS A 18 9.52 -1.20 -5.38
CA LYS A 18 9.79 -2.64 -5.29
C LYS A 18 11.28 -2.99 -5.07
N GLY A 19 11.70 -3.09 -3.81
CA GLY A 19 13.09 -3.29 -3.40
C GLY A 19 13.64 -4.71 -3.56
N ASP A 20 12.82 -5.65 -4.05
CA ASP A 20 13.18 -7.06 -4.26
C ASP A 20 13.39 -7.43 -5.74
N ASP A 21 13.40 -6.44 -6.65
CA ASP A 21 13.64 -6.74 -8.05
C ASP A 21 15.08 -7.26 -8.23
N THR A 22 15.23 -8.34 -8.98
CA THR A 22 16.48 -9.10 -9.14
C THR A 22 17.61 -8.29 -9.81
N ASN A 23 17.31 -7.06 -10.24
CA ASN A 23 18.23 -6.10 -10.84
C ASN A 23 18.75 -5.01 -9.86
N ILE A 24 18.40 -5.07 -8.58
CA ILE A 24 18.85 -4.06 -7.60
C ILE A 24 20.19 -4.50 -6.96
N GLY A 25 21.28 -3.82 -7.31
CA GLY A 25 22.62 -4.13 -6.81
C GLY A 25 22.83 -3.91 -5.29
N VAL A 26 21.93 -3.15 -4.64
CA VAL A 26 21.91 -2.98 -3.17
C VAL A 26 20.44 -2.98 -2.71
N PRO A 27 19.96 -4.05 -2.05
CA PRO A 27 18.58 -4.10 -1.58
C PRO A 27 18.34 -2.97 -0.58
N SER A 28 17.27 -2.21 -0.80
CA SER A 28 16.85 -1.09 0.04
C SER A 28 15.49 -1.40 0.65
N TYR A 29 15.39 -1.25 1.98
CA TYR A 29 14.14 -1.47 2.71
C TYR A 29 13.78 -0.21 3.49
N MET A 30 12.50 0.15 3.45
CA MET A 30 11.97 1.23 4.28
C MET A 30 11.26 0.63 5.49
N ILE A 31 11.51 1.19 6.66
CA ILE A 31 10.89 0.77 7.92
C ILE A 31 10.22 1.93 8.63
N SER A 32 9.23 1.62 9.47
CA SER A 32 8.54 2.59 10.31
C SER A 32 9.52 3.28 11.26
N ARG A 33 9.18 4.49 11.70
CA ARG A 33 10.00 5.20 12.69
C ARG A 33 10.12 4.42 14.01
N GLU A 34 9.05 3.74 14.41
CA GLU A 34 8.99 2.97 15.66
C GLU A 34 9.92 1.76 15.62
N ASP A 35 9.87 0.98 14.54
CA ASP A 35 10.74 -0.19 14.39
C ASP A 35 12.18 0.23 14.13
N GLY A 36 12.40 1.36 13.45
CA GLY A 36 13.72 1.95 13.27
C GLY A 36 14.37 2.39 14.58
N GLN A 37 13.59 2.96 15.51
CA GLN A 37 14.09 3.31 16.84
C GLN A 37 14.44 2.06 17.67
N LYS A 38 13.61 1.01 17.61
CA LYS A 38 13.91 -0.28 18.26
C LYS A 38 15.20 -0.88 17.71
N LEU A 39 15.34 -0.95 16.39
CA LEU A 39 16.53 -1.47 15.72
C LEU A 39 17.78 -0.65 16.06
N LYS A 40 17.69 0.69 16.05
CA LYS A 40 18.78 1.57 16.46
C LYS A 40 19.24 1.27 17.90
N SER A 41 18.30 1.07 18.82
CA SER A 41 18.62 0.73 20.21
C SER A 41 19.27 -0.66 20.35
N MET A 42 18.87 -1.64 19.53
CA MET A 42 19.45 -2.98 19.52
C MET A 42 20.87 -2.99 18.94
N LEU A 43 21.10 -2.24 17.86
CA LEU A 43 22.43 -2.09 17.23
C LEU A 43 23.41 -1.34 18.16
N LEU A 44 22.94 -0.35 18.91
CA LEU A 44 23.76 0.34 19.91
C LEU A 44 24.16 -0.57 21.07
N LYS A 45 23.32 -1.54 21.44
CA LYS A 45 23.61 -2.52 22.49
C LYS A 45 24.48 -3.68 22.01
N ASN A 46 24.45 -4.00 20.72
CA ASN A 46 25.24 -5.08 20.14
C ASN A 46 25.78 -4.71 18.75
N PRO A 47 27.01 -4.15 18.68
CA PRO A 47 27.59 -3.62 17.44
C PRO A 47 27.83 -4.67 16.33
N LYS A 48 27.78 -5.96 16.67
CA LYS A 48 27.91 -7.09 15.74
C LYS A 48 26.58 -7.77 15.40
N ALA A 49 25.45 -7.16 15.76
CA ALA A 49 24.13 -7.72 15.44
C ALA A 49 23.99 -7.91 13.91
N ALA A 50 23.75 -9.15 13.51
CA ALA A 50 23.40 -9.50 12.13
C ALA A 50 21.89 -9.43 11.96
N ALA A 51 21.41 -8.71 10.95
CA ALA A 51 20.02 -8.72 10.54
C ALA A 51 19.86 -9.67 9.35
N THR A 52 18.98 -10.66 9.49
CA THR A 52 18.58 -11.53 8.38
C THR A 52 17.34 -10.91 7.75
N PHE A 53 17.42 -10.60 6.45
CA PHE A 53 16.26 -10.19 5.67
C PHE A 53 15.65 -11.45 5.05
N PRO A 54 14.48 -11.89 5.51
CA PRO A 54 13.80 -13.00 4.87
C PRO A 54 13.43 -12.59 3.43
N HIS A 55 13.60 -13.50 2.47
CA HIS A 55 13.05 -13.37 1.11
C HIS A 55 11.55 -13.75 1.10
N GLU A 56 10.87 -13.50 2.21
CA GLU A 56 9.44 -13.76 2.31
C GLU A 56 8.68 -12.55 1.82
N SER A 57 7.56 -12.81 1.14
CA SER A 57 6.67 -11.77 0.64
C SER A 57 6.17 -10.94 1.82
N PHE A 58 6.71 -9.73 1.96
CA PHE A 58 6.19 -8.74 2.89
C PHE A 58 4.78 -8.39 2.45
N ASP A 59 3.76 -8.71 3.26
CA ASP A 59 2.39 -8.24 3.01
C ASP A 59 2.27 -6.80 3.53
N PRO A 60 2.19 -5.79 2.66
CA PRO A 60 2.11 -4.39 3.08
C PRO A 60 0.78 -4.07 3.79
N ARG A 61 -0.24 -4.93 3.68
CA ARG A 61 -1.58 -4.72 4.28
C ARG A 61 -1.59 -5.04 5.77
N SER A 62 -0.70 -5.91 6.25
CA SER A 62 -0.67 -6.36 7.66
C SER A 62 -0.16 -5.29 8.63
N HIS A 63 0.55 -4.29 8.11
CA HIS A 63 1.20 -3.23 8.88
C HIS A 63 0.59 -1.84 8.64
N LYS A 64 -0.57 -1.76 7.97
CA LYS A 64 -1.29 -0.52 7.69
C LYS A 64 -2.53 -0.41 8.56
N SER A 65 -2.74 0.74 9.18
CA SER A 65 -3.98 1.06 9.88
C SER A 65 -5.14 1.15 8.88
N LYS A 66 -6.27 0.48 9.16
CA LYS A 66 -7.45 0.47 8.28
C LYS A 66 -8.23 1.79 8.35
N GLU A 67 -7.95 2.58 9.37
CA GLU A 67 -8.62 3.82 9.73
C GLU A 67 -7.85 5.05 9.23
N ASN A 68 -6.64 4.86 8.69
CA ASN A 68 -5.83 5.93 8.16
C ASN A 68 -6.19 6.24 6.71
N LEU A 69 -6.29 7.54 6.39
CA LEU A 69 -6.44 7.99 5.01
C LEU A 69 -5.08 7.93 4.31
N SER A 70 -5.06 7.43 3.08
CA SER A 70 -3.86 7.41 2.24
C SER A 70 -3.30 8.81 1.99
N ASP A 71 -1.98 8.95 2.04
CA ASP A 71 -1.28 10.22 1.82
C ASP A 71 -1.52 10.82 0.42
N PHE A 72 -1.75 9.96 -0.59
CA PHE A 72 -2.04 10.39 -1.96
C PHE A 72 -3.51 10.80 -2.18
N SER A 73 -4.39 10.58 -1.20
CA SER A 73 -5.81 10.89 -1.34
C SER A 73 -6.03 12.40 -1.40
N SER A 74 -6.70 12.87 -2.46
CA SER A 74 -6.99 14.29 -2.62
C SER A 74 -7.95 14.78 -1.54
N ARG A 75 -7.63 15.95 -0.97
CA ARG A 75 -8.40 16.56 0.12
C ARG A 75 -9.20 17.73 -0.43
N GLY A 76 -10.47 17.81 -0.05
CA GLY A 76 -11.28 19.00 -0.30
C GLY A 76 -11.01 20.12 0.70
N PRO A 77 -11.83 21.19 0.66
CA PRO A 77 -12.98 21.35 -0.22
C PRO A 77 -12.58 21.55 -1.69
N THR A 78 -13.55 21.41 -2.59
CA THR A 78 -13.35 21.78 -4.01
C THR A 78 -13.04 23.28 -4.11
N ARG A 79 -12.44 23.74 -5.22
CA ARG A 79 -12.16 25.16 -5.47
C ARG A 79 -13.39 26.08 -5.36
N ASP A 80 -14.58 25.52 -5.50
CA ASP A 80 -15.88 26.21 -5.36
C ASP A 80 -16.53 26.01 -3.98
N PHE A 81 -15.76 25.60 -2.98
CA PHE A 81 -16.17 25.38 -1.58
C PHE A 81 -17.16 24.24 -1.33
N ARG A 82 -17.41 23.37 -2.31
CA ARG A 82 -18.19 22.14 -2.06
C ARG A 82 -17.40 21.13 -1.23
N ILE A 83 -18.08 20.47 -0.31
CA ILE A 83 -17.52 19.42 0.55
C ILE A 83 -17.21 18.18 -0.32
N LYS A 84 -15.94 17.77 -0.33
CA LYS A 84 -15.39 16.60 -1.03
C LYS A 84 -14.22 16.02 -0.21
N PRO A 85 -13.93 14.71 -0.29
CA PRO A 85 -14.73 13.64 -0.91
C PRO A 85 -15.99 13.31 -0.09
N GLU A 86 -17.03 12.72 -0.70
CA GLU A 86 -18.26 12.31 0.02
C GLU A 86 -18.10 10.99 0.77
N VAL A 87 -17.34 10.05 0.21
CA VAL A 87 -17.16 8.70 0.75
C VAL A 87 -15.70 8.30 0.63
N VAL A 88 -15.27 7.46 1.58
CA VAL A 88 -13.94 6.83 1.58
C VAL A 88 -14.11 5.33 1.41
N ALA A 89 -13.19 4.72 0.67
CA ALA A 89 -13.17 3.27 0.44
C ALA A 89 -11.71 2.78 0.34
N PRO A 90 -11.45 1.48 0.51
CA PRO A 90 -10.11 0.91 0.41
C PRO A 90 -9.48 1.17 -0.96
N GLY A 91 -8.27 1.74 -0.97
CA GLY A 91 -7.54 2.06 -2.19
C GLY A 91 -6.02 1.86 -2.09
N GLU A 92 -5.49 1.35 -0.97
CA GLU A 92 -4.08 0.98 -0.82
C GLU A 92 -3.94 -0.54 -0.91
N TYR A 93 -2.98 -1.02 -1.73
CA TYR A 93 -2.65 -2.44 -1.91
C TYR A 93 -3.88 -3.32 -2.21
N ILE A 94 -4.67 -2.90 -3.19
CA ILE A 94 -5.82 -3.65 -3.68
C ILE A 94 -5.34 -4.63 -4.74
N MET A 95 -5.46 -5.92 -4.44
CA MET A 95 -5.14 -7.00 -5.36
C MET A 95 -6.25 -7.14 -6.41
N SER A 96 -5.90 -7.00 -7.69
CA SER A 96 -6.83 -7.16 -8.80
C SER A 96 -6.19 -7.84 -10.01
N ALA A 97 -7.00 -8.20 -11.01
CA ALA A 97 -6.53 -8.83 -12.24
C ALA A 97 -5.58 -7.91 -13.01
N LYS A 98 -4.42 -8.43 -13.40
CA LYS A 98 -3.43 -7.75 -14.23
C LYS A 98 -3.56 -8.21 -15.67
N SER A 99 -3.80 -7.29 -16.60
CA SER A 99 -3.68 -7.60 -18.03
C SER A 99 -2.22 -7.61 -18.46
N ASP A 100 -1.85 -8.59 -19.27
CA ASP A 100 -0.56 -8.63 -19.97
C ASP A 100 -0.67 -8.05 -21.40
N GLY A 101 -1.84 -7.50 -21.76
CA GLY A 101 -2.12 -6.92 -23.07
C GLY A 101 -2.27 -7.93 -24.21
N ASN A 102 -2.18 -9.24 -23.94
CA ASN A 102 -2.30 -10.28 -24.97
C ASN A 102 -3.52 -11.16 -24.70
N THR A 103 -4.49 -11.13 -25.61
CA THR A 103 -5.73 -11.90 -25.44
C THR A 103 -5.57 -13.40 -25.62
N ASN A 104 -4.41 -13.89 -26.09
CA ASN A 104 -4.18 -15.31 -26.37
C ASN A 104 -3.49 -16.05 -25.22
N THR A 105 -2.91 -15.33 -24.26
CA THR A 105 -2.13 -15.92 -23.16
C THR A 105 -3.00 -16.48 -22.04
N HIS A 106 -4.30 -16.16 -22.03
CA HIS A 106 -5.24 -16.56 -20.98
C HIS A 106 -4.70 -16.21 -19.58
N ASN A 107 -4.10 -15.02 -19.47
CA ASN A 107 -3.41 -14.59 -18.27
C ASN A 107 -4.36 -14.50 -17.05
N CYS A 108 -3.96 -15.14 -15.95
CA CYS A 108 -4.64 -15.12 -14.66
C CYS A 108 -3.83 -14.38 -13.58
N ALA A 109 -2.88 -13.53 -13.97
CA ALA A 109 -2.05 -12.80 -13.04
C ALA A 109 -2.86 -11.81 -12.21
N LEU A 110 -2.45 -11.69 -10.95
CA LEU A 110 -2.92 -10.67 -10.02
C LEU A 110 -1.81 -9.66 -9.76
N GLU A 111 -2.20 -8.42 -9.47
CA GLU A 111 -1.28 -7.36 -9.08
C GLU A 111 -1.92 -6.49 -8.01
N ASP A 112 -1.09 -6.09 -7.05
CA ASP A 112 -1.47 -5.08 -6.06
C ASP A 112 -1.27 -3.69 -6.67
N GLN A 113 -2.34 -2.89 -6.66
CA GLN A 113 -2.29 -1.50 -7.07
C GLN A 113 -2.79 -0.58 -5.95
N MET A 114 -2.37 0.68 -5.99
CA MET A 114 -2.77 1.71 -5.03
C MET A 114 -3.23 2.97 -5.75
N GLY A 115 -4.30 3.59 -5.24
CA GLY A 115 -4.86 4.82 -5.77
C GLY A 115 -6.35 4.97 -5.50
N THR A 116 -6.86 6.19 -5.62
CA THR A 116 -8.32 6.45 -5.62
C THR A 116 -9.03 5.78 -6.80
N SER A 117 -8.29 5.44 -7.86
CA SER A 117 -8.75 4.61 -8.97
C SER A 117 -9.15 3.20 -8.54
N MET A 118 -8.61 2.67 -7.45
CA MET A 118 -8.98 1.36 -6.89
C MET A 118 -10.14 1.48 -5.89
N ALA A 119 -10.25 2.62 -5.18
CA ALA A 119 -11.41 2.92 -4.34
C ALA A 119 -12.69 3.17 -5.15
N THR A 120 -12.58 3.75 -6.35
CA THR A 120 -13.71 4.07 -7.25
C THR A 120 -14.57 2.86 -7.63
N PRO A 121 -14.02 1.76 -8.20
CA PRO A 121 -14.82 0.59 -8.56
C PRO A 121 -15.44 -0.12 -7.35
N PHE A 122 -14.82 -0.01 -6.16
CA PHE A 122 -15.39 -0.54 -4.92
C PHE A 122 -16.68 0.20 -4.54
N VAL A 123 -16.68 1.54 -4.55
CA VAL A 123 -17.90 2.32 -4.28
C VAL A 123 -18.95 2.08 -5.36
N ALA A 124 -18.54 1.95 -6.63
CA ALA A 124 -19.46 1.66 -7.72
C ALA A 124 -20.18 0.31 -7.53
N SER A 125 -19.48 -0.74 -7.09
CA SER A 125 -20.08 -2.07 -6.88
C SER A 125 -21.09 -2.07 -5.72
N VAL A 126 -20.80 -1.33 -4.64
CA VAL A 126 -21.75 -1.11 -3.55
C VAL A 126 -22.98 -0.37 -4.07
N GLY A 127 -22.81 0.68 -4.89
CA GLY A 127 -23.92 1.39 -5.51
C GLY A 127 -24.82 0.49 -6.38
N VAL A 128 -24.23 -0.43 -7.14
CA VAL A 128 -24.98 -1.42 -7.94
C VAL A 128 -25.77 -2.38 -7.04
N GLN A 129 -25.16 -2.89 -5.97
CA GLN A 129 -25.86 -3.76 -5.00
C GLN A 129 -27.05 -3.05 -4.35
N LEU A 130 -26.91 -1.78 -3.97
CA LEU A 130 -28.03 -0.98 -3.46
C LEU A 130 -29.13 -0.84 -4.52
N GLN A 131 -28.79 -0.52 -5.77
CA GLN A 131 -29.79 -0.41 -6.83
C GLN A 131 -30.53 -1.73 -7.08
N GLN A 132 -29.82 -2.85 -7.05
CA GLN A 132 -30.43 -4.16 -7.20
C GLN A 132 -31.41 -4.46 -6.05
N TYR A 133 -30.99 -4.21 -4.80
CA TYR A 133 -31.82 -4.42 -3.62
C TYR A 133 -33.17 -3.68 -3.70
N PHE A 134 -33.18 -2.44 -4.20
CA PHE A 134 -34.42 -1.66 -4.37
C PHE A 134 -35.22 -2.01 -5.64
N ARG A 135 -34.64 -2.74 -6.59
CA ARG A 135 -35.33 -3.20 -7.80
C ARG A 135 -36.01 -4.56 -7.62
N ASP A 136 -35.34 -5.47 -6.91
CA ASP A 136 -35.78 -6.85 -6.71
C ASP A 136 -36.60 -7.03 -5.41
N GLY A 137 -36.70 -5.98 -4.59
CA GLY A 137 -37.43 -5.94 -3.31
C GLY A 137 -38.89 -5.56 -3.43
#